data_AF-Q7AX06-F1
#
_entry.id   AF-Q7AX06-F1
#
_cell.length_a   1.000
_cell.length_b   1.000
_cell.length_c   1.000
_cell.angle_alpha   90.00
_cell.angle_beta   90.00
_cell.angle_gamma   90.00
#
_symmetry.space_group_name_H-M   'P 1'
#
loop_
_entity.id
_entity.type
_entity.pdbx_description
1 polymer ?
#
loop_
_entity_poly.entity_id
_entity_poly.type
_entity_poly.pdbx_seq_one_letter_code
_entity_poly.pdbx_strand_id
1 'polypeptide(L)'
;MIHVSAVQAPAHIQDTGRYGHRRYGIGHAGAMDTVALAAGNILLGNDEGTAAIEIALGGIMLVFERDTPFCLTGAVYQAELDGEPVYSYWRYTARKGQTLKLVRAVQGMYGYVCVAGGFDVPEVMGSRSTDLKAGFGGHQGRMLQKGDYLPIGKGAQELSKVGIAPIPFTDTVHLVPSSEYAAFSEKGRLNLERETWTLQSDSNRMGYRFDGQPLTLSQPLEMLSHAVQAGTVQVPPGGKPIILLADAQTTGGYPKIATVAAADLGKLAQVRFGSKVKFKIIGLKKATALRRKNQAYLNQIRRITHEAG
;
A
#
# COMPACT_ATOMS: atom_id res chain seq x y z
N MET A 1 7.20 20.51 11.84
CA MET A 1 8.01 19.91 10.77
C MET A 1 8.55 18.59 11.29
N ILE A 2 8.95 17.71 10.36
CA ILE A 2 9.72 16.49 10.64
C ILE A 2 10.93 16.50 9.72
N HIS A 3 12.13 16.36 10.29
CA HIS A 3 13.38 16.31 9.53
C HIS A 3 13.80 14.85 9.29
N VAL A 4 14.09 14.52 8.03
CA VAL A 4 14.60 13.20 7.64
C VAL A 4 16.12 13.18 7.84
N SER A 5 16.59 12.68 8.99
CA SER A 5 18.02 12.68 9.32
C SER A 5 18.80 11.55 8.65
N ALA A 6 18.13 10.46 8.29
CA ALA A 6 18.67 9.37 7.49
C ALA A 6 17.55 8.61 6.77
N VAL A 7 17.83 8.10 5.57
CA VAL A 7 16.92 7.23 4.81
C VAL A 7 17.76 6.33 3.90
N GLN A 8 17.48 5.03 3.92
CA GLN A 8 18.20 4.01 3.12
C GLN A 8 17.27 3.25 2.18
N ALA A 9 16.02 3.02 2.59
CA ALA A 9 15.04 2.35 1.74
C ALA A 9 14.08 3.36 1.08
N PRO A 10 13.35 2.93 0.02
CA PRO A 10 12.35 3.77 -0.61
C PRO A 10 11.30 4.26 0.40
N ALA A 11 11.19 5.57 0.52
CA ALA A 11 10.18 6.24 1.32
C ALA A 11 9.68 7.49 0.58
N HIS A 12 8.37 7.72 0.59
CA HIS A 12 7.74 8.89 -0.04
C HIS A 12 6.35 9.15 0.52
N ILE A 13 5.82 10.34 0.29
CA ILE A 13 4.49 10.72 0.74
C ILE A 13 3.41 10.05 -0.11
N GLN A 14 2.46 9.41 0.54
CA GLN A 14 1.30 8.81 -0.10
C GLN A 14 0.01 9.16 0.66
N ASP A 15 -1.04 9.47 -0.09
CA ASP A 15 -2.42 9.48 0.38
C ASP A 15 -3.21 8.34 -0.30
N THR A 16 -4.53 8.48 -0.46
CA THR A 16 -5.37 7.47 -1.13
C THR A 16 -5.24 7.48 -2.65
N GLY A 17 -4.48 8.42 -3.21
CA GLY A 17 -4.21 8.56 -4.63
C GLY A 17 -5.09 9.61 -5.32
N ARG A 18 -4.86 9.72 -6.63
CA ARG A 18 -5.33 10.79 -7.50
C ARG A 18 -6.36 10.30 -8.49
N TYR A 19 -7.63 10.64 -8.26
CA TYR A 19 -8.75 10.13 -9.04
C TYR A 19 -9.23 11.13 -10.10
N GLY A 20 -9.93 10.67 -11.14
CA GLY A 20 -10.50 11.52 -12.20
C GLY A 20 -9.59 11.80 -13.40
N HIS A 21 -8.29 11.46 -13.33
CA HIS A 21 -7.31 11.84 -14.36
C HIS A 21 -6.81 10.70 -15.27
N ARG A 22 -7.22 9.43 -15.05
CA ARG A 22 -6.71 8.27 -15.82
C ARG A 22 -6.94 8.38 -17.33
N ARG A 23 -8.02 9.03 -17.77
CA ARG A 23 -8.29 9.27 -19.19
C ARG A 23 -7.22 10.13 -19.89
N TYR A 24 -6.39 10.85 -19.13
CA TYR A 24 -5.28 11.67 -19.61
C TYR A 24 -3.92 10.97 -19.46
N GLY A 25 -3.90 9.66 -19.16
CA GLY A 25 -2.65 8.92 -18.95
C GLY A 25 -2.04 9.06 -17.55
N ILE A 26 -2.73 9.73 -16.62
CA ILE A 26 -2.23 10.00 -15.27
C ILE A 26 -2.66 8.87 -14.32
N GLY A 27 -1.68 8.22 -13.69
CA GLY A 27 -1.89 7.15 -12.72
C GLY A 27 -2.56 7.64 -11.43
N HIS A 28 -3.07 6.70 -10.62
CA HIS A 28 -3.61 7.05 -9.31
C HIS A 28 -2.50 7.30 -8.28
N ALA A 29 -1.35 6.61 -8.38
CA ALA A 29 -0.41 6.49 -7.27
C ALA A 29 -1.17 6.03 -6.00
N GLY A 30 -0.84 6.57 -4.84
CA GLY A 30 -1.51 6.21 -3.59
C GLY A 30 -0.75 5.17 -2.77
N ALA A 31 -1.20 4.97 -1.55
CA ALA A 31 -0.70 3.92 -0.68
C ALA A 31 -0.89 2.52 -1.31
N MET A 32 0.13 1.67 -1.19
CA MET A 32 0.09 0.27 -1.60
C MET A 32 -0.91 -0.57 -0.78
N ASP A 33 -1.12 -0.16 0.46
CA ASP A 33 -2.03 -0.75 1.45
C ASP A 33 -2.86 0.37 2.08
N THR A 34 -3.96 0.71 1.39
CA THR A 34 -4.86 1.80 1.79
C THR A 34 -5.59 1.51 3.09
N VAL A 35 -5.74 0.24 3.50
CA VAL A 35 -6.38 -0.11 4.78
C VAL A 35 -5.42 0.18 5.94
N ALA A 36 -4.13 -0.10 5.78
CA ALA A 36 -3.11 0.25 6.76
C ALA A 36 -2.94 1.77 6.91
N LEU A 37 -2.91 2.51 5.79
CA LEU A 37 -2.93 3.99 5.79
C LEU A 37 -4.14 4.51 6.58
N ALA A 38 -5.35 4.06 6.22
CA ALA A 38 -6.58 4.46 6.87
C ALA A 38 -6.58 4.13 8.37
N ALA A 39 -6.13 2.94 8.75
CA ALA A 39 -6.05 2.54 10.15
C ALA A 39 -5.16 3.49 10.97
N GLY A 40 -4.01 3.90 10.43
CA GLY A 40 -3.09 4.82 11.11
C GLY A 40 -3.66 6.23 11.22
N ASN A 41 -4.28 6.74 10.15
CA ASN A 41 -4.92 8.06 10.17
C ASN A 41 -6.09 8.13 11.14
N ILE A 42 -7.01 7.15 11.09
CA ILE A 42 -8.12 7.07 12.02
C ILE A 42 -7.60 6.96 13.45
N LEU A 43 -6.55 6.15 13.67
CA LEU A 43 -5.92 6.01 14.98
C LEU A 43 -5.48 7.38 15.52
N LEU A 44 -5.06 8.32 14.69
CA LEU A 44 -4.64 9.67 15.11
C LEU A 44 -5.76 10.72 15.08
N GLY A 45 -6.99 10.33 14.76
CA GLY A 45 -8.12 11.26 14.60
C GLY A 45 -8.09 12.06 13.30
N ASN A 46 -7.24 11.69 12.35
CA ASN A 46 -7.21 12.28 11.02
C ASN A 46 -8.32 11.69 10.12
N ASP A 47 -8.59 12.35 9.00
CA ASP A 47 -9.35 11.74 7.90
C ASP A 47 -8.61 10.51 7.36
N GLU A 48 -9.35 9.45 7.01
CA GLU A 48 -8.75 8.15 6.65
C GLU A 48 -7.75 8.23 5.48
N GLY A 49 -7.94 9.21 4.59
CA GLY A 49 -7.08 9.43 3.44
C GLY A 49 -5.97 10.47 3.64
N THR A 50 -5.74 10.96 4.85
CA THR A 50 -4.67 11.92 5.12
C THR A 50 -3.29 11.37 4.71
N ALA A 51 -2.44 12.22 4.14
CA ALA A 51 -1.14 11.81 3.64
C ALA A 51 -0.20 11.33 4.77
N ALA A 52 0.52 10.24 4.51
CA ALA A 52 1.50 9.62 5.40
C ALA A 52 2.82 9.35 4.64
N ILE A 53 3.90 9.06 5.36
CA ILE A 53 5.11 8.50 4.74
C ILE A 53 4.85 7.01 4.53
N GLU A 54 4.80 6.55 3.28
CA GLU A 54 4.92 5.13 2.96
C GLU A 54 6.40 4.76 2.88
N ILE A 55 6.79 3.67 3.55
CA ILE A 55 8.17 3.17 3.56
C ILE A 55 8.22 1.68 3.27
N ALA A 56 9.10 1.25 2.37
CA ALA A 56 9.38 -0.15 2.13
C ALA A 56 10.57 -0.61 3.00
N LEU A 57 10.47 -1.77 3.65
CA LEU A 57 11.55 -2.47 4.38
C LEU A 57 12.22 -1.77 5.58
N GLY A 58 12.23 -0.44 5.70
CA GLY A 58 12.73 0.32 6.87
C GLY A 58 13.97 1.18 6.59
N GLY A 59 14.81 1.41 7.58
CA GLY A 59 16.04 2.22 7.44
C GLY A 59 15.77 3.72 7.28
N ILE A 60 14.84 4.28 8.06
CA ILE A 60 14.59 5.74 8.11
C ILE A 60 14.70 6.26 9.55
N MET A 61 15.20 7.49 9.68
CA MET A 61 15.23 8.25 10.93
C MET A 61 14.55 9.59 10.74
N LEU A 62 13.61 9.89 11.63
CA LEU A 62 12.74 11.07 11.59
C LEU A 62 12.87 11.84 12.90
N VAL A 63 13.32 13.09 12.84
CA VAL A 63 13.45 13.98 13.99
C VAL A 63 12.22 14.90 14.05
N PHE A 64 11.52 14.89 15.18
CA PHE A 64 10.33 15.70 15.38
C PHE A 64 10.68 17.10 15.88
N GLU A 65 10.33 18.15 15.14
CA GLU A 65 10.65 19.54 15.54
C GLU A 65 9.63 20.17 16.47
N ARG A 66 8.57 19.43 16.82
CA ARG A 66 7.55 19.80 17.81
C ARG A 66 6.90 18.53 18.35
N ASP A 67 6.23 18.66 19.48
CA ASP A 67 5.40 17.60 20.05
C ASP A 67 4.35 17.14 19.02
N THR A 68 4.38 15.85 18.69
CA THR A 68 3.60 15.29 17.59
C THR A 68 3.16 13.86 17.92
N PRO A 69 1.84 13.63 18.05
CA PRO A 69 1.28 12.29 18.08
C PRO A 69 1.51 11.59 16.73
N PHE A 70 1.93 10.32 16.79
CA PHE A 70 2.21 9.51 15.62
C PHE A 70 1.88 8.05 15.88
N CYS A 71 1.79 7.27 14.80
CA CYS A 71 1.69 5.81 14.87
C CYS A 71 2.33 5.18 13.63
N LEU A 72 2.68 3.89 13.76
CA LEU A 72 3.15 3.05 12.66
C LEU A 72 2.08 2.03 12.29
N THR A 73 1.78 1.83 11.01
CA THR A 73 0.83 0.81 10.53
C THR A 73 1.36 0.10 9.28
N GLY A 74 0.65 -0.94 8.79
CA GLY A 74 1.09 -1.76 7.66
C GLY A 74 2.06 -2.85 8.12
N ALA A 75 3.25 -2.91 7.52
CA ALA A 75 4.34 -3.76 7.96
C ALA A 75 4.69 -3.51 9.44
N VAL A 76 5.08 -4.56 10.14
CA VAL A 76 5.52 -4.47 11.53
C VAL A 76 7.01 -4.13 11.54
N TYR A 77 7.39 -3.05 12.21
CA TYR A 77 8.78 -2.59 12.27
C TYR A 77 9.40 -2.88 13.63
N GLN A 78 10.69 -3.20 13.59
CA GLN A 78 11.56 -2.89 14.71
C GLN A 78 11.80 -1.38 14.68
N ALA A 79 11.19 -0.65 15.61
CA ALA A 79 11.30 0.81 15.69
C ALA A 79 11.55 1.26 17.13
N GLU A 80 12.20 2.41 17.28
CA GLU A 80 12.51 3.04 18.57
C GLU A 80 12.34 4.56 18.49
N LEU A 81 11.93 5.19 19.59
CA LEU A 81 11.90 6.63 19.79
C LEU A 81 12.94 6.96 20.87
N ASP A 82 14.07 7.54 20.49
CA ASP A 82 15.23 7.77 21.37
C ASP A 82 15.67 6.54 22.19
N GLY A 83 15.62 5.36 21.56
CA GLY A 83 16.01 4.08 22.18
C GLY A 83 14.85 3.33 22.86
N GLU A 84 13.71 3.97 23.07
CA GLU A 84 12.52 3.30 23.63
C GLU A 84 11.72 2.57 22.54
N PRO A 85 11.32 1.31 22.74
CA PRO A 85 10.58 0.54 21.73
C PRO A 85 9.25 1.17 21.30
N VAL A 86 9.04 1.25 19.98
CA VAL A 86 7.79 1.68 19.33
C VAL A 86 7.18 0.48 18.60
N TYR A 87 5.96 0.12 18.98
CA TYR A 87 5.21 -0.99 18.38
C TYR A 87 4.24 -0.47 17.31
N SER A 88 4.12 -1.19 16.21
CA SER A 88 3.11 -0.89 15.20
C SER A 88 1.69 -1.02 15.78
N TYR A 89 0.77 -0.22 15.24
CA TYR A 89 -0.64 -0.13 15.61
C TYR A 89 -0.89 0.44 17.02
N TRP A 90 0.01 1.29 17.51
CA TRP A 90 -0.12 2.05 18.75
C TRP A 90 0.08 3.54 18.54
N ARG A 91 -0.64 4.36 19.32
CA ARG A 91 -0.41 5.81 19.43
C ARG A 91 0.78 6.08 20.35
N TYR A 92 1.62 7.00 19.90
CA TYR A 92 2.71 7.58 20.67
C TYR A 92 2.69 9.09 20.49
N THR A 93 3.32 9.82 21.40
CA THR A 93 3.62 11.24 21.24
C THR A 93 5.12 11.40 21.25
N ALA A 94 5.71 11.80 20.12
CA ALA A 94 7.10 12.23 20.09
C ALA A 94 7.19 13.65 20.62
N ARG A 95 8.07 13.89 21.59
CA ARG A 95 8.39 15.25 22.06
C ARG A 95 9.34 15.92 21.09
N LYS A 96 9.36 17.26 21.10
CA LYS A 96 10.31 18.04 20.31
C LYS A 96 11.75 17.57 20.54
N GLY A 97 12.47 17.34 19.45
CA GLY A 97 13.87 16.90 19.44
C GLY A 97 14.04 15.38 19.41
N GLN A 98 12.99 14.60 19.69
CA GLN A 98 13.09 13.15 19.69
C GLN A 98 13.21 12.59 18.27
N THR A 99 13.90 11.47 18.17
CA THR A 99 14.16 10.77 16.90
C THR A 99 13.46 9.43 16.88
N LEU A 100 12.53 9.26 15.94
CA LEU A 100 11.96 7.97 15.59
C LEU A 100 12.84 7.28 14.55
N LYS A 101 13.31 6.08 14.88
CA LYS A 101 14.12 5.24 14.00
C LYS A 101 13.34 3.98 13.67
N LEU A 102 13.02 3.78 12.40
CA LEU A 102 12.50 2.51 11.88
C LEU A 102 13.69 1.73 11.34
N VAL A 103 14.15 0.72 12.07
CA VAL A 103 15.34 -0.06 11.71
C VAL A 103 15.06 -0.93 10.50
N ARG A 104 14.07 -1.82 10.60
CA ARG A 104 13.67 -2.75 9.54
C ARG A 104 12.26 -3.27 9.78
N ALA A 105 11.57 -3.63 8.71
CA ALA A 105 10.35 -4.41 8.78
C ALA A 105 10.69 -5.84 9.24
N VAL A 106 10.05 -6.32 10.30
CA VAL A 106 10.14 -7.72 10.75
C VAL A 106 9.09 -8.61 10.09
N GLN A 107 7.93 -8.04 9.75
CA GLN A 107 6.86 -8.68 8.98
C GLN A 107 6.26 -7.69 7.99
N GLY A 108 5.79 -8.17 6.84
CA GLY A 108 5.27 -7.31 5.77
C GLY A 108 6.38 -6.59 4.99
N MET A 109 5.95 -5.71 4.09
CA MET A 109 6.83 -4.98 3.16
C MET A 109 6.67 -3.46 3.26
N TYR A 110 5.43 -2.95 3.26
CA TYR A 110 5.13 -1.51 3.25
C TYR A 110 4.54 -1.05 4.58
N GLY A 111 5.20 -0.10 5.23
CA GLY A 111 4.75 0.59 6.42
C GLY A 111 4.29 2.00 6.17
N TYR A 112 3.53 2.54 7.11
CA TYR A 112 3.10 3.93 7.11
C TYR A 112 3.47 4.61 8.42
N VAL A 113 4.17 5.74 8.33
CA VAL A 113 4.33 6.68 9.44
C VAL A 113 3.24 7.73 9.32
N CYS A 114 2.23 7.63 10.18
CA CYS A 114 1.14 8.60 10.25
C CYS A 114 1.41 9.57 11.40
N VAL A 115 1.02 10.83 11.25
CA VAL A 115 1.17 11.88 12.26
C VAL A 115 -0.13 12.67 12.41
N ALA A 116 -0.45 13.14 13.61
CA ALA A 116 -1.65 13.95 13.82
C ALA A 116 -1.57 15.24 12.98
N GLY A 117 -2.65 15.52 12.24
CA GLY A 117 -2.71 16.61 11.25
C GLY A 117 -2.12 16.27 9.87
N GLY A 118 -1.46 15.11 9.71
CA GLY A 118 -0.91 14.66 8.43
C GLY A 118 0.30 15.45 7.92
N PHE A 119 0.81 15.05 6.75
CA PHE A 119 1.85 15.79 6.05
C PHE A 119 1.25 16.86 5.13
N ASP A 120 1.63 18.12 5.37
CA ASP A 120 1.09 19.29 4.68
C ASP A 120 1.93 19.66 3.45
N VAL A 121 1.98 18.73 2.49
CA VAL A 121 2.59 18.96 1.18
C VAL A 121 1.54 19.45 0.17
N PRO A 122 1.94 20.18 -0.89
CA PRO A 122 1.00 20.67 -1.89
C PRO A 122 0.20 19.55 -2.55
N GLU A 123 -1.09 19.81 -2.78
CA GLU A 123 -1.92 18.94 -3.60
C GLU A 123 -1.62 19.15 -5.08
N VAL A 124 -1.42 18.06 -5.81
CA VAL A 124 -1.33 18.05 -7.26
C VAL A 124 -2.50 17.23 -7.77
N MET A 125 -3.44 17.89 -8.47
CA MET A 125 -4.65 17.25 -8.99
C MET A 125 -5.49 16.55 -7.89
N GLY A 126 -5.69 17.24 -6.76
CA GLY A 126 -6.51 16.76 -5.65
C GLY A 126 -5.90 15.60 -4.83
N SER A 127 -4.59 15.39 -4.91
CA SER A 127 -3.87 14.37 -4.15
C SER A 127 -2.44 14.80 -3.82
N ARG A 128 -1.99 14.42 -2.64
CA ARG A 128 -0.62 14.55 -2.10
C ARG A 128 0.25 13.33 -2.39
N SER A 129 -0.24 12.30 -3.08
CA SER A 129 0.57 11.15 -3.45
C SER A 129 1.69 11.49 -4.43
N THR A 130 2.90 11.01 -4.13
CA THR A 130 4.03 11.03 -5.05
C THR A 130 3.79 10.07 -6.22
N ASP A 131 3.84 10.59 -7.45
CA ASP A 131 4.00 9.81 -8.67
C ASP A 131 5.47 9.88 -9.08
N LEU A 132 6.23 8.82 -8.80
CA LEU A 132 7.67 8.77 -9.06
C LEU A 132 8.01 8.77 -10.55
N LYS A 133 7.13 8.22 -11.39
CA LYS A 133 7.38 8.12 -12.82
C LYS A 133 7.14 9.46 -13.51
N ALA A 134 6.09 10.16 -13.08
CA ALA A 134 5.74 11.46 -13.64
C ALA A 134 6.46 12.63 -12.94
N GLY A 135 7.07 12.40 -11.78
CA GLY A 135 7.91 13.38 -11.08
C GLY A 135 7.13 14.51 -10.41
N PHE A 136 5.93 14.24 -9.89
CA PHE A 136 5.12 15.24 -9.18
C PHE A 136 4.39 14.66 -7.96
N GLY A 137 3.82 15.56 -7.14
CA GLY A 137 3.09 15.20 -5.92
C GLY A 137 4.02 14.85 -4.76
N GLY A 138 3.44 14.70 -3.57
CA GLY A 138 4.20 14.43 -2.34
C GLY A 138 5.28 15.48 -2.05
N HIS A 139 6.45 15.01 -1.60
CA HIS A 139 7.60 15.90 -1.41
C HIS A 139 8.40 16.01 -2.71
N GLN A 140 8.16 17.10 -3.45
CA GLN A 140 8.91 17.45 -4.68
C GLN A 140 8.87 16.38 -5.80
N GLY A 141 7.85 15.51 -5.82
CA GLY A 141 7.72 14.48 -6.87
C GLY A 141 8.75 13.34 -6.81
N ARG A 142 9.44 13.19 -5.68
CA ARG A 142 10.55 12.22 -5.53
C ARG A 142 10.47 11.42 -4.22
N MET A 143 11.38 10.45 -4.10
CA MET A 143 11.65 9.80 -2.83
C MET A 143 12.25 10.79 -1.81
N LEU A 144 11.98 10.54 -0.54
CA LEU A 144 12.58 11.26 0.57
C LEU A 144 14.09 11.02 0.59
N GLN A 145 14.82 12.06 1.00
CA GLN A 145 16.27 12.08 1.10
C GLN A 145 16.68 12.63 2.46
N LYS A 146 17.91 12.30 2.88
CA LYS A 146 18.51 12.90 4.06
C LYS A 146 18.55 14.43 3.90
N GLY A 147 18.12 15.15 4.94
CA GLY A 147 18.06 16.61 4.95
C GLY A 147 16.70 17.18 4.54
N ASP A 148 15.75 16.35 4.11
CA ASP A 148 14.40 16.83 3.79
C ASP A 148 13.66 17.27 5.07
N TYR A 149 12.95 18.39 4.97
CA TYR A 149 12.05 18.88 6.00
C TYR A 149 10.61 18.77 5.51
N LEU A 150 9.82 17.98 6.25
CA LEU A 150 8.45 17.66 5.93
C LEU A 150 7.49 18.50 6.78
N PRO A 151 6.70 19.38 6.16
CA PRO A 151 5.64 20.09 6.86
C PRO A 151 4.56 19.12 7.34
N ILE A 152 4.04 19.41 8.52
CA ILE A 152 2.96 18.66 9.15
C ILE A 152 1.82 19.62 9.46
N GLY A 153 0.60 19.19 9.14
CA GLY A 153 -0.61 20.00 9.27
C GLY A 153 -0.93 20.35 10.73
N LYS A 154 -1.98 21.13 10.95
CA LYS A 154 -2.48 21.39 12.30
C LYS A 154 -3.17 20.12 12.83
N GLY A 155 -2.76 19.66 14.01
CA GLY A 155 -3.30 18.48 14.67
C GLY A 155 -3.12 18.58 16.17
N ALA A 156 -3.60 17.56 16.91
CA ALA A 156 -3.36 17.44 18.33
C ALA A 156 -1.85 17.43 18.64
N GLN A 157 -1.46 18.00 19.78
CA GLN A 157 -0.06 17.95 20.26
C GLN A 157 0.17 16.75 21.18
N GLU A 158 -0.89 16.20 21.75
CA GLU A 158 -0.87 15.03 22.63
C GLU A 158 -2.18 14.26 22.43
N LEU A 159 -2.08 12.93 22.48
CA LEU A 159 -3.21 12.02 22.46
C LEU A 159 -2.96 10.92 23.50
N SER A 160 -4.04 10.34 24.02
CA SER A 160 -3.98 9.18 24.89
C SER A 160 -3.26 8.00 24.22
N LYS A 161 -2.59 7.18 25.03
CA LYS A 161 -1.95 5.95 24.55
C LYS A 161 -3.00 4.88 24.29
N VAL A 162 -3.13 4.47 23.03
CA VAL A 162 -4.11 3.46 22.58
C VAL A 162 -3.47 2.54 21.57
N GLY A 163 -3.73 1.24 21.70
CA GLY A 163 -3.36 0.21 20.72
C GLY A 163 -4.59 -0.39 20.04
N ILE A 164 -4.42 -0.82 18.79
CA ILE A 164 -5.44 -1.55 18.04
C ILE A 164 -4.86 -2.86 17.51
N ALA A 165 -5.73 -3.81 17.17
CA ALA A 165 -5.29 -5.06 16.56
C ALA A 165 -4.67 -4.79 15.16
N PRO A 166 -3.51 -5.38 14.85
CA PRO A 166 -2.91 -5.25 13.53
C PRO A 166 -3.73 -6.02 12.46
N ILE A 167 -3.58 -5.61 11.20
CA ILE A 167 -4.14 -6.34 10.07
C ILE A 167 -3.36 -7.66 9.91
N PRO A 168 -4.03 -8.83 9.90
CA PRO A 168 -3.33 -10.11 9.75
C PRO A 168 -2.66 -10.25 8.38
N PHE A 169 -1.39 -10.68 8.39
CA PHE A 169 -0.69 -11.10 7.17
C PHE A 169 -1.24 -12.42 6.65
N THR A 170 -1.19 -12.62 5.34
CA THR A 170 -1.62 -13.87 4.69
C THR A 170 -0.84 -14.08 3.41
N ASP A 171 -0.68 -15.34 3.03
CA ASP A 171 -0.14 -15.78 1.74
C ASP A 171 -1.26 -16.01 0.70
N THR A 172 -2.53 -15.85 1.08
CA THR A 172 -3.68 -16.14 0.21
C THR A 172 -4.30 -14.84 -0.28
N VAL A 173 -4.33 -14.67 -1.61
CA VAL A 173 -4.89 -13.49 -2.27
C VAL A 173 -6.10 -13.91 -3.09
N HIS A 174 -7.24 -13.28 -2.83
CA HIS A 174 -8.48 -13.57 -3.54
C HIS A 174 -8.54 -12.83 -4.88
N LEU A 175 -8.94 -13.55 -5.92
CA LEU A 175 -9.08 -13.05 -7.28
C LEU A 175 -10.54 -13.18 -7.74
N VAL A 176 -11.01 -12.24 -8.54
CA VAL A 176 -12.28 -12.31 -9.25
C VAL A 176 -11.97 -12.51 -10.74
N PRO A 177 -12.61 -13.47 -11.43
CA PRO A 177 -12.41 -13.68 -12.87
C PRO A 177 -12.63 -12.39 -13.67
N SER A 178 -11.77 -12.13 -14.67
CA SER A 178 -11.87 -10.96 -15.54
C SER A 178 -12.41 -11.33 -16.93
N SER A 179 -12.51 -10.36 -17.83
CA SER A 179 -13.17 -10.51 -19.14
C SER A 179 -12.54 -11.59 -20.02
N GLU A 180 -11.22 -11.79 -19.96
CA GLU A 180 -10.54 -12.80 -20.77
C GLU A 180 -10.36 -14.14 -20.04
N TYR A 181 -10.98 -14.35 -18.87
CA TYR A 181 -10.81 -15.60 -18.10
C TYR A 181 -11.10 -16.86 -18.93
N ALA A 182 -12.16 -16.84 -19.74
CA ALA A 182 -12.54 -17.96 -20.61
C ALA A 182 -11.60 -18.18 -21.81
N ALA A 183 -10.76 -17.19 -22.16
CA ALA A 183 -9.76 -17.33 -23.20
C ALA A 183 -8.56 -18.18 -22.75
N PHE A 184 -8.38 -18.37 -21.44
CA PHE A 184 -7.35 -19.25 -20.88
C PHE A 184 -7.80 -20.71 -20.91
N SER A 185 -6.87 -21.59 -21.25
CA SER A 185 -7.10 -23.03 -21.25
C SER A 185 -7.52 -23.52 -19.86
N GLU A 186 -8.19 -24.66 -19.79
CA GLU A 186 -8.53 -25.29 -18.51
C GLU A 186 -7.28 -25.51 -17.65
N LYS A 187 -6.19 -26.00 -18.25
CA LYS A 187 -4.89 -26.14 -17.58
C LYS A 187 -4.39 -24.81 -17.02
N GLY A 188 -4.45 -23.73 -17.80
CA GLY A 188 -4.06 -22.39 -17.35
C GLY A 188 -4.89 -21.91 -16.16
N ARG A 189 -6.22 -22.06 -16.22
CA ARG A 189 -7.11 -21.70 -15.10
C ARG A 189 -6.84 -22.54 -13.85
N LEU A 190 -6.61 -23.84 -13.99
CA LEU A 190 -6.24 -24.73 -12.88
C LEU A 190 -4.88 -24.36 -12.27
N ASN A 191 -3.88 -24.02 -13.11
CA ASN A 191 -2.58 -23.57 -12.63
C ASN A 191 -2.71 -22.31 -11.75
N LEU A 192 -3.55 -21.34 -12.15
CA LEU A 192 -3.77 -20.12 -11.37
C LEU A 192 -4.21 -20.44 -9.92
N GLU A 193 -5.15 -21.37 -9.74
CA GLU A 193 -5.75 -21.67 -8.44
C GLU A 193 -4.99 -22.71 -7.60
N ARG A 194 -4.33 -23.67 -8.24
CA ARG A 194 -3.71 -24.81 -7.54
C ARG A 194 -2.24 -24.59 -7.23
N GLU A 195 -1.54 -23.83 -8.06
CA GLU A 195 -0.12 -23.60 -7.90
C GLU A 195 0.17 -22.54 -6.83
N THR A 196 1.41 -22.57 -6.37
CA THR A 196 1.97 -21.50 -5.54
C THR A 196 2.84 -20.60 -6.40
N TRP A 197 2.67 -19.29 -6.24
CA TRP A 197 3.30 -18.26 -7.06
C TRP A 197 4.38 -17.54 -6.27
N THR A 198 5.59 -17.43 -6.83
CA THR A 198 6.72 -16.77 -6.17
C THR A 198 6.84 -15.34 -6.66
N LEU A 199 6.71 -14.36 -5.76
CA LEU A 199 6.90 -12.95 -6.08
C LEU A 199 8.36 -12.68 -6.46
N GLN A 200 8.60 -12.16 -7.66
CA GLN A 200 9.94 -11.91 -8.20
C GLN A 200 10.52 -10.57 -7.72
N SER A 201 11.85 -10.47 -7.70
CA SER A 201 12.58 -9.28 -7.23
C SER A 201 12.58 -8.10 -8.20
N ASP A 202 12.22 -8.32 -9.47
CA ASP A 202 12.01 -7.27 -10.48
C ASP A 202 10.60 -6.64 -10.39
N SER A 203 9.89 -6.89 -9.30
CA SER A 203 8.60 -6.30 -8.95
C SER A 203 8.76 -4.94 -8.29
N ASN A 204 7.75 -4.07 -8.46
CA ASN A 204 7.71 -2.75 -7.82
C ASN A 204 6.26 -2.24 -7.67
N ARG A 205 6.09 -0.98 -7.29
CA ARG A 205 4.79 -0.32 -7.14
C ARG A 205 3.96 -0.21 -8.43
N MET A 206 4.55 -0.40 -9.61
CA MET A 206 3.79 -0.47 -10.88
C MET A 206 3.15 -1.84 -11.06
N GLY A 207 3.86 -2.90 -10.72
CA GLY A 207 3.34 -4.26 -10.84
C GLY A 207 4.23 -5.32 -10.21
N TYR A 208 3.56 -6.33 -9.66
CA TYR A 208 4.17 -7.52 -9.10
C TYR A 208 4.20 -8.63 -10.13
N ARG A 209 5.39 -9.18 -10.34
CA ARG A 209 5.67 -10.26 -11.28
C ARG A 209 5.79 -11.56 -10.51
N PHE A 210 5.12 -12.59 -10.99
CA PHE A 210 5.10 -13.88 -10.31
C PHE A 210 5.68 -14.97 -11.19
N ASP A 211 6.49 -15.83 -10.59
CA ASP A 211 6.94 -17.07 -11.20
C ASP A 211 6.12 -18.27 -10.68
N GLY A 212 5.95 -19.28 -11.53
CA GLY A 212 5.06 -20.43 -11.32
C GLY A 212 4.77 -21.16 -12.63
N GLN A 213 3.85 -22.12 -12.67
CA GLN A 213 3.49 -22.78 -13.93
C GLN A 213 2.83 -21.79 -14.91
N PRO A 214 3.14 -21.83 -16.21
CA PRO A 214 2.61 -20.86 -17.16
C PRO A 214 1.08 -20.98 -17.29
N LEU A 215 0.43 -19.83 -17.42
CA LEU A 215 -0.99 -19.67 -17.74
C LEU A 215 -1.12 -19.59 -19.26
N THR A 216 -1.61 -20.64 -19.90
CA THR A 216 -1.71 -20.71 -21.36
C THR A 216 -3.10 -20.35 -21.86
N LEU A 217 -3.15 -19.61 -22.96
CA LEU A 217 -4.39 -19.34 -23.70
C LEU A 217 -4.84 -20.61 -24.46
N SER A 218 -6.15 -20.73 -24.66
CA SER A 218 -6.74 -21.81 -25.49
C SER A 218 -6.40 -21.63 -26.97
N GLN A 219 -6.22 -20.39 -27.41
CA GLN A 219 -5.80 -20.00 -28.75
C GLN A 219 -5.07 -18.64 -28.67
N PRO A 220 -4.22 -18.29 -29.66
CA PRO A 220 -3.61 -16.97 -29.70
C PRO A 220 -4.66 -15.85 -29.61
N LEU A 221 -4.38 -14.83 -28.80
CA LEU A 221 -5.28 -13.71 -28.58
C LEU A 221 -4.51 -12.40 -28.72
N GLU A 222 -4.83 -11.64 -29.75
CA GLU A 222 -4.40 -10.25 -29.89
C GLU A 222 -5.46 -9.33 -29.29
N MET A 223 -5.01 -8.28 -28.60
CA MET A 223 -5.90 -7.31 -27.98
C MET A 223 -5.46 -5.89 -28.31
N LEU A 224 -6.44 -5.04 -28.58
CA LEU A 224 -6.22 -3.61 -28.55
C LEU A 224 -5.88 -3.15 -27.13
N SER A 225 -5.14 -2.04 -27.05
CA SER A 225 -4.89 -1.36 -25.79
C SER A 225 -6.22 -1.00 -25.12
N HIS A 226 -6.36 -1.36 -23.85
CA HIS A 226 -7.56 -1.13 -23.04
C HIS A 226 -7.19 -0.56 -21.67
N ALA A 227 -8.17 0.03 -21.00
CA ALA A 227 -7.98 0.56 -19.66
C ALA A 227 -7.66 -0.57 -18.68
N VAL A 228 -6.65 -0.35 -17.84
CA VAL A 228 -6.29 -1.23 -16.74
C VAL A 228 -6.37 -0.46 -15.43
N GLN A 229 -6.28 -1.16 -14.30
CA GLN A 229 -6.27 -0.56 -12.95
C GLN A 229 -5.47 -1.43 -11.97
N ALA A 230 -5.16 -0.89 -10.78
CA ALA A 230 -4.58 -1.67 -9.70
C ALA A 230 -5.43 -2.93 -9.40
N GLY A 231 -4.77 -4.05 -9.17
CA GLY A 231 -5.36 -5.38 -9.02
C GLY A 231 -5.55 -6.15 -10.33
N THR A 232 -5.45 -5.53 -11.50
CA THR A 232 -5.54 -6.25 -12.77
C THR A 232 -4.45 -7.31 -12.88
N VAL A 233 -4.82 -8.56 -13.16
CA VAL A 233 -3.88 -9.68 -13.36
C VAL A 233 -3.72 -9.91 -14.86
N GLN A 234 -2.64 -9.36 -15.42
CA GLN A 234 -2.27 -9.52 -16.82
C GLN A 234 -1.41 -10.75 -17.03
N VAL A 235 -1.57 -11.42 -18.17
CA VAL A 235 -0.72 -12.55 -18.58
C VAL A 235 -0.07 -12.25 -19.93
N PRO A 236 1.21 -11.84 -19.95
CA PRO A 236 1.98 -11.69 -21.19
C PRO A 236 2.20 -13.03 -21.91
N PRO A 237 2.77 -13.03 -23.14
CA PRO A 237 3.03 -14.25 -23.91
C PRO A 237 3.84 -15.33 -23.18
N GLY A 238 4.71 -14.94 -22.24
CA GLY A 238 5.47 -15.88 -21.41
C GLY A 238 4.65 -16.66 -20.37
N GLY A 239 3.34 -16.37 -20.23
CA GLY A 239 2.42 -17.11 -19.36
C GLY A 239 2.54 -16.81 -17.86
N LYS A 240 3.47 -15.93 -17.46
CA LYS A 240 3.69 -15.57 -16.05
C LYS A 240 2.85 -14.34 -15.67
N PRO A 241 2.02 -14.39 -14.63
CA PRO A 241 1.11 -13.29 -14.32
C PRO A 241 1.85 -12.08 -13.76
N ILE A 242 1.38 -10.90 -14.16
CA ILE A 242 1.77 -9.59 -13.63
C ILE A 242 0.53 -8.95 -13.01
N ILE A 243 0.58 -8.65 -11.71
CA ILE A 243 -0.48 -7.94 -11.01
C ILE A 243 -0.14 -6.46 -10.97
N LEU A 244 -0.98 -5.63 -11.58
CA LEU A 244 -0.82 -4.17 -11.59
C LEU A 244 -1.13 -3.55 -10.23
N LEU A 245 -0.39 -2.51 -9.83
CA LEU A 245 -0.47 -1.90 -8.50
C LEU A 245 -0.66 -0.38 -8.58
N ALA A 246 -0.37 0.34 -7.49
CA ALA A 246 -0.69 1.76 -7.30
C ALA A 246 -0.15 2.67 -8.43
N ASP A 247 1.06 2.39 -8.91
CA ASP A 247 1.75 3.18 -9.94
C ASP A 247 1.61 2.57 -11.35
N ALA A 248 0.67 1.65 -11.54
CA ALA A 248 0.49 0.98 -12.83
C ALA A 248 0.11 1.96 -13.95
N GLN A 249 0.51 1.62 -15.18
CA GLN A 249 0.06 2.33 -16.37
C GLN A 249 -1.48 2.40 -16.47
N THR A 250 -1.98 3.36 -17.25
CA THR A 250 -3.42 3.56 -17.45
C THR A 250 -4.03 2.59 -18.45
N THR A 251 -3.24 2.15 -19.43
CA THR A 251 -3.67 1.25 -20.51
C THR A 251 -2.71 0.07 -20.66
N GLY A 252 -3.20 -1.09 -21.10
CA GLY A 252 -2.38 -2.25 -21.41
C GLY A 252 -2.97 -3.10 -22.53
N GLY A 253 -2.18 -3.99 -23.12
CA GLY A 253 -2.59 -4.85 -24.23
C GLY A 253 -2.56 -6.35 -23.94
N TYR A 254 -2.26 -6.75 -22.70
CA TYR A 254 -2.21 -8.17 -22.32
C TYR A 254 -3.56 -8.68 -21.84
N PRO A 255 -3.89 -9.97 -22.08
CA PRO A 255 -5.11 -10.59 -21.59
C PRO A 255 -5.16 -10.58 -20.07
N LYS A 256 -6.34 -10.27 -19.53
CA LYS A 256 -6.59 -10.21 -18.09
C LYS A 256 -7.31 -11.49 -17.67
N ILE A 257 -6.62 -12.35 -16.93
CA ILE A 257 -7.23 -13.58 -16.41
C ILE A 257 -8.16 -13.26 -15.23
N ALA A 258 -7.76 -12.33 -14.36
CA ALA A 258 -8.49 -12.02 -13.14
C ALA A 258 -8.21 -10.59 -12.66
N THR A 259 -8.84 -10.22 -11.55
CA THR A 259 -8.56 -8.99 -10.81
C THR A 259 -8.51 -9.31 -9.32
N VAL A 260 -7.48 -8.84 -8.63
CA VAL A 260 -7.37 -8.95 -7.16
C VAL A 260 -8.59 -8.29 -6.52
N ALA A 261 -9.24 -8.98 -5.60
CA ALA A 261 -10.31 -8.39 -4.82
C ALA A 261 -9.77 -7.16 -4.08
N ALA A 262 -10.44 -6.01 -4.20
CA ALA A 262 -9.97 -4.75 -3.60
C ALA A 262 -9.61 -4.85 -2.10
N ALA A 263 -10.29 -5.75 -1.38
CA ALA A 263 -10.04 -6.03 0.04
C ALA A 263 -8.68 -6.66 0.35
N ASP A 264 -8.02 -7.23 -0.67
CA ASP A 264 -6.77 -7.97 -0.56
C ASP A 264 -5.59 -7.23 -1.22
N LEU A 265 -5.78 -6.06 -1.83
CA LEU A 265 -4.69 -5.28 -2.44
C LEU A 265 -3.59 -4.96 -1.42
N GLY A 266 -3.97 -4.49 -0.22
CA GLY A 266 -3.02 -4.22 0.85
C GLY A 266 -2.31 -5.49 1.34
N LYS A 267 -3.02 -6.62 1.44
CA LYS A 267 -2.43 -7.91 1.83
C LYS A 267 -1.40 -8.37 0.82
N LEU A 268 -1.71 -8.23 -0.48
CA LEU A 268 -0.78 -8.51 -1.57
C LEU A 268 0.46 -7.60 -1.47
N ALA A 269 0.28 -6.30 -1.20
CA ALA A 269 1.40 -5.38 -1.04
C ALA A 269 2.37 -5.80 0.07
N GLN A 270 1.89 -6.42 1.15
CA GLN A 270 2.73 -6.89 2.26
C GLN A 270 3.59 -8.12 1.94
N VAL A 271 3.37 -8.80 0.81
CA VAL A 271 4.15 -9.97 0.39
C VAL A 271 5.57 -9.54 0.04
N ARG A 272 6.58 -10.22 0.60
CA ARG A 272 7.99 -9.95 0.31
C ARG A 272 8.45 -10.64 -0.97
N PHE A 273 9.42 -10.05 -1.64
CA PHE A 273 10.11 -10.70 -2.75
C PHE A 273 10.69 -12.06 -2.32
N GLY A 274 10.62 -13.04 -3.22
CA GLY A 274 10.95 -14.44 -2.98
C GLY A 274 9.90 -15.22 -2.18
N SER A 275 8.88 -14.55 -1.63
CA SER A 275 7.79 -15.23 -0.91
C SER A 275 6.80 -15.86 -1.86
N LYS A 276 6.13 -16.88 -1.34
CA LYS A 276 5.12 -17.67 -2.03
C LYS A 276 3.72 -17.19 -1.67
N VAL A 277 2.84 -17.11 -2.66
CA VAL A 277 1.42 -16.78 -2.49
C VAL A 277 0.53 -17.80 -3.20
N LYS A 278 -0.70 -17.95 -2.71
CA LYS A 278 -1.75 -18.75 -3.34
C LYS A 278 -2.85 -17.83 -3.80
N PHE A 279 -3.32 -18.05 -5.03
CA PHE A 279 -4.47 -17.33 -5.55
C PHE A 279 -5.74 -18.14 -5.37
N LYS A 280 -6.83 -17.49 -4.97
CA LYS A 280 -8.14 -18.13 -4.81
C LYS A 280 -9.20 -17.39 -5.60
N ILE A 281 -9.79 -18.06 -6.59
CA ILE A 281 -10.88 -17.49 -7.37
C ILE A 281 -12.16 -17.43 -6.52
N ILE A 282 -12.82 -16.27 -6.53
CA ILE A 282 -14.06 -16.02 -5.81
C ILE A 282 -15.06 -15.22 -6.66
N GLY A 283 -16.33 -15.32 -6.31
CA GLY A 283 -17.38 -14.49 -6.89
C GLY A 283 -17.51 -13.11 -6.24
N LEU A 284 -18.20 -12.19 -6.93
CA LEU A 284 -18.41 -10.80 -6.50
C LEU A 284 -19.01 -10.68 -5.09
N LYS A 285 -20.00 -11.52 -4.73
CA LYS A 285 -20.62 -11.52 -3.40
C LYS A 285 -19.58 -11.69 -2.28
N LYS A 286 -18.62 -12.61 -2.47
CA LYS A 286 -17.54 -12.84 -1.49
C LYS A 286 -16.56 -11.68 -1.46
N ALA A 287 -16.20 -11.11 -2.62
CA ALA A 287 -15.31 -9.96 -2.70
C ALA A 287 -15.91 -8.74 -1.97
N THR A 288 -17.21 -8.45 -2.16
CA THR A 288 -17.93 -7.41 -1.42
C THR A 288 -17.95 -7.68 0.09
N ALA A 289 -18.18 -8.93 0.50
CA ALA A 289 -18.16 -9.30 1.92
C ALA A 289 -16.77 -9.08 2.56
N LEU A 290 -15.68 -9.42 1.84
CA LEU A 290 -14.32 -9.14 2.30
C LEU A 290 -14.07 -7.63 2.44
N ARG A 291 -14.52 -6.82 1.48
CA ARG A 291 -14.40 -5.35 1.57
C ARG A 291 -15.16 -4.79 2.78
N ARG A 292 -16.36 -5.31 3.06
CA ARG A 292 -17.13 -4.93 4.26
C ARG A 292 -16.41 -5.29 5.56
N LYS A 293 -15.63 -6.38 5.61
CA LYS A 293 -14.81 -6.71 6.77
C LYS A 293 -13.71 -5.66 7.02
N ASN A 294 -13.05 -5.18 5.96
CA ASN A 294 -12.08 -4.09 6.10
C ASN A 294 -12.76 -2.82 6.64
N GLN A 295 -13.96 -2.47 6.15
CA GLN A 295 -14.70 -1.33 6.67
C GLN A 295 -15.10 -1.51 8.14
N ALA A 296 -15.54 -2.70 8.53
CA ALA A 296 -15.90 -3.02 9.91
C ALA A 296 -14.69 -2.86 10.85
N TYR A 297 -13.51 -3.31 10.42
CA TYR A 297 -12.25 -3.08 11.14
C TYR A 297 -11.96 -1.58 11.32
N LEU A 298 -12.02 -0.78 10.25
CA LEU A 298 -11.80 0.68 10.35
C LEU A 298 -12.83 1.36 11.24
N ASN A 299 -14.10 0.93 11.20
CA ASN A 299 -15.16 1.46 12.08
C ASN A 299 -14.94 1.07 13.55
N GLN A 300 -14.36 -0.10 13.82
CA GLN A 300 -13.99 -0.49 15.17
C GLN A 300 -12.88 0.42 15.72
N ILE A 301 -11.88 0.75 14.89
CA ILE A 301 -10.83 1.72 15.26
C ILE A 301 -11.47 3.05 15.62
N ARG A 302 -12.37 3.59 14.77
CA ARG A 302 -13.10 4.85 15.05
C ARG A 302 -13.75 4.87 16.43
N ARG A 303 -14.42 3.77 16.82
CA ARG A 303 -15.06 3.65 18.13
C ARG A 303 -14.05 3.71 19.27
N ILE A 304 -13.00 2.90 19.20
CA ILE A 304 -11.91 2.89 20.18
C ILE A 304 -11.29 4.28 20.31
N THR A 305 -11.06 4.97 19.19
CA THR A 305 -10.44 6.29 19.18
C THR A 305 -11.33 7.38 19.76
N HIS A 306 -12.65 7.29 19.60
CA HIS A 306 -13.60 8.22 20.20
C HIS A 306 -13.74 8.01 21.72
N GLU A 307 -13.74 6.75 22.16
CA GLU A 307 -13.83 6.40 23.60
C GLU A 307 -12.55 6.76 24.36
N ALA A 308 -11.41 6.73 23.68
CA ALA A 308 -10.11 7.06 24.26
C ALA A 308 -9.70 8.52 24.07
N GLY A 309 -10.59 9.40 23.59
CA GLY A 309 -10.31 10.83 23.36
C GLY A 309 -9.62 11.51 24.53
#